data_AF-A0A3C2DCW8-F1
#
_entry.id   AF-A0A3C2DCW8-F1
#
_cell.length_a   1.000
_cell.length_b   1.000
_cell.length_c   1.000
_cell.angle_alpha   90.00
_cell.angle_beta   90.00
_cell.angle_gamma   90.00
#
_symmetry.space_group_name_H-M   'P 1'
#
loop_
_entity.id
_entity.type
_entity.pdbx_description
1 polymer ?
#
loop_
_entity_poly.entity_id
_entity_poly.type
_entity_poly.pdbx_seq_one_letter_code
_entity_poly.pdbx_strand_id
1 'polypeptide(L)' 'MLQEAVDALFDNGRRGRPVTGPGNRPLKSLSDMLKGKQGRFRQNLLGKRVDYSGR' A
#
# COMPACT_ATOMS: atom_id res chain seq x y z
N MET A 1 -20.63 8.61 -0.61
CA MET A 1 -19.54 9.51 -0.19
C MET A 1 -18.79 9.03 1.04
N LEU A 2 -19.37 8.97 2.26
CA LEU A 2 -18.59 8.56 3.45
C LEU A 2 -18.19 7.08 3.43
N GLN A 3 -19.12 6.17 3.12
CA GLN A 3 -18.82 4.73 3.04
C GLN A 3 -17.71 4.44 2.01
N GLU A 4 -17.77 5.07 0.85
CA GLU A 4 -16.78 4.90 -0.21
C GLU A 4 -15.39 5.41 0.19
N ALA A 5 -15.33 6.51 0.96
CA ALA A 5 -14.07 7.01 1.51
C ALA A 5 -13.46 6.02 2.51
N VAL A 6 -14.28 5.40 3.36
CA VAL A 6 -13.85 4.36 4.31
C VAL A 6 -13.40 3.09 3.58
N ASP A 7 -14.16 2.66 2.57
CA ASP A 7 -13.82 1.50 1.75
C ASP A 7 -12.46 1.72 1.04
N ALA A 8 -12.26 2.91 0.46
CA ALA A 8 -11.00 3.26 -0.20
C ALA A 8 -9.82 3.40 0.78
N LEU A 9 -10.06 3.86 2.02
CA LEU A 9 -9.03 3.95 3.04
C LEU A 9 -8.49 2.56 3.42
N PHE A 10 -9.38 1.59 3.61
CA PHE A 10 -9.00 0.24 4.02
C PHE A 10 -8.51 -0.62 2.85
N ASP A 11 -9.18 -0.57 1.69
CA ASP A 11 -8.86 -1.42 0.53
C ASP A 11 -9.28 -0.71 -0.79
N ASN A 12 -8.40 0.17 -1.28
CA ASN A 12 -8.66 0.99 -2.46
C ASN A 12 -8.69 0.14 -3.72
N GLY A 13 -9.77 0.24 -4.50
CA GLY A 13 -9.95 -0.54 -5.72
C GLY A 13 -10.52 -1.95 -5.50
N ARG A 14 -10.84 -2.34 -4.26
CA ARG A 14 -11.60 -3.58 -4.00
C ARG A 14 -13.02 -3.53 -4.57
N ARG A 15 -13.62 -2.34 -4.60
CA ARG A 15 -14.94 -2.09 -5.20
C ARG A 15 -14.86 -0.88 -6.11
N GLY A 16 -15.35 -1.05 -7.34
CA GLY A 16 -15.44 0.05 -8.32
C GLY A 16 -14.08 0.55 -8.80
N ARG A 17 -14.05 1.82 -9.25
CA ARG A 17 -12.81 2.47 -9.67
C ARG A 17 -12.03 2.94 -8.44
N PRO A 18 -10.71 2.69 -8.36
CA PRO A 18 -9.90 3.15 -7.24
C PRO A 18 -9.86 4.68 -7.20
N VAL A 19 -9.78 5.23 -5.99
CA VAL A 19 -9.53 6.65 -5.79
C VAL A 19 -8.12 6.97 -6.25
N THR A 20 -8.00 7.91 -7.19
CA THR A 20 -6.73 8.35 -7.78
C THR A 20 -6.29 9.70 -7.21
N GLY A 21 -4.98 9.85 -7.06
CA GLY A 21 -4.34 11.13 -6.73
C GLY A 21 -3.84 11.85 -7.99
N PRO A 22 -2.91 12.82 -7.82
CA PRO A 22 -2.30 13.53 -8.93
C PRO A 22 -1.68 12.57 -9.96
N GLY A 23 -1.85 12.89 -11.25
CA GLY A 23 -1.35 12.06 -12.35
C GLY A 23 -2.10 10.72 -12.52
N ASN A 24 -3.36 10.64 -12.06
CA ASN A 24 -4.21 9.44 -12.15
C ASN A 24 -3.62 8.19 -11.48
N ARG A 25 -2.69 8.35 -10.54
CA ARG A 25 -2.11 7.23 -9.80
C ARG A 25 -3.06 6.79 -8.68
N PRO A 26 -3.40 5.50 -8.57
CA PRO A 26 -4.23 5.02 -7.46
C PRO A 26 -3.51 5.23 -6.13
N LEU A 27 -4.25 5.73 -5.14
CA LEU A 27 -3.75 5.91 -3.78
C LEU A 27 -3.54 4.54 -3.11
N LYS A 28 -2.50 4.41 -2.29
CA LYS A 28 -2.26 3.18 -1.52
C LYS A 28 -3.18 3.16 -0.29
N SER A 29 -3.92 2.08 -0.13
CA SER A 29 -4.74 1.82 1.06
C SER A 29 -3.93 1.21 2.20
N LEU A 30 -4.53 1.11 3.39
CA LEU A 30 -3.92 0.40 4.54
C LEU A 30 -3.62 -1.07 4.20
N SER A 31 -4.50 -1.74 3.47
CA SER A 31 -4.26 -3.11 3.01
C SER A 31 -3.05 -3.22 2.07
N ASP A 32 -2.87 -2.25 1.17
CA ASP A 32 -1.73 -2.22 0.23
C ASP A 32 -0.39 -2.01 0.94
N MET A 33 -0.39 -1.35 2.10
CA MET A 33 0.81 -1.21 2.91
C MET A 33 1.30 -2.55 3.45
N LEU A 34 0.40 -3.52 3.63
CA LEU A 34 0.74 -4.83 4.19
C LEU A 34 1.00 -5.87 3.11
N LYS A 35 0.27 -5.82 1.99
CA LYS A 35 0.28 -6.83 0.92
C LYS A 35 1.38 -6.58 -0.13
N GLY A 36 1.70 -7.62 -0.91
CA GLY A 36 2.59 -7.53 -2.05
C GLY A 36 4.09 -7.50 -1.70
N LYS A 37 4.94 -7.46 -2.74
CA LYS A 37 6.42 -7.48 -2.58
C LYS A 37 6.94 -6.25 -1.84
N GLN A 38 6.33 -5.09 -2.09
CA GLN A 38 6.66 -3.81 -1.42
C GLN A 38 5.88 -3.62 -0.11
N GLY A 39 5.10 -4.61 0.33
CA GLY A 39 4.36 -4.54 1.59
C GLY A 39 5.29 -4.70 2.79
N ARG A 40 4.84 -4.25 3.97
CA ARG A 40 5.61 -4.28 5.22
C ARG A 40 6.12 -5.67 5.57
N PHE A 41 5.31 -6.72 5.41
CA PHE A 41 5.75 -8.07 5.72
C PHE A 41 6.99 -8.47 4.92
N ARG A 42 6.96 -8.31 3.60
CA ARG A 42 8.04 -8.80 2.73
C ARG A 42 9.24 -7.85 2.69
N GLN A 43 9.01 -6.55 2.64
CA GLN A 43 10.09 -5.57 2.48
C GLN A 43 10.69 -5.07 3.81
N ASN A 44 9.95 -5.17 4.91
CA ASN A 44 10.41 -4.61 6.19
C ASN A 44 10.47 -5.63 7.33
N LEU A 45 9.74 -6.75 7.26
CA LEU A 45 9.82 -7.76 8.32
C LEU A 45 10.73 -8.92 7.94
N LEU A 46 10.61 -9.47 6.73
CA LEU A 46 11.41 -10.62 6.29
C LEU A 46 12.82 -10.26 5.82
N GLY A 47 13.00 -9.06 5.29
CA GLY A 47 14.31 -8.55 4.88
C GLY A 47 14.42 -7.10 5.30
N LYS A 48 15.54 -6.73 5.91
CA LYS A 48 15.87 -5.35 6.25
C LYS A 48 17.29 -5.06 5.79
N ARG A 49 17.59 -3.78 5.57
CA ARG A 49 18.98 -3.35 5.47
C ARG A 49 19.63 -3.49 6.84
N VAL A 50 20.89 -3.88 6.84
CA VAL A 50 21.69 -4.10 8.05
C VAL A 50 22.89 -3.18 8.02
N ASP A 51 23.27 -2.70 9.20
CA ASP A 51 24.47 -1.91 9.39
C ASP A 51 25.73 -2.78 9.22
N TYR A 52 26.89 -2.15 9.02
CA TYR A 52 28.18 -2.81 8.75
C TYR A 52 28.13 -3.82 7.59
N SER A 53 27.49 -3.42 6.47
CA SER A 53 27.35 -4.25 5.27
C SER A 53 28.25 -3.79 4.11
N GLY A 54 28.66 -4.73 3.26
CA GLY A 54 29.44 -4.50 2.03
C GLY A 54 28.89 -5.33 0.86
N ARG A 55 29.28 -5.00 -0.37
CA ARG A 55 28.85 -5.68 -1.59
C ARG A 55 30.02 -5.87 -2.55
#